data_AF-A0AAV1TXE4-F1
#
_entry.id   AF-A0AAV1TXE4-F1
#
_cell.length_a   1.000
_cell.length_b   1.000
_cell.length_c   1.000
_cell.angle_alpha   90.00
_cell.angle_beta   90.00
_cell.angle_gamma   90.00
#
_symmetry.space_group_name_H-M   'P 1'
#
loop_
_entity.id
_entity.type
_entity.pdbx_description
1 polymer ?
#
loop_
_entity_poly.entity_id
_entity_poly.type
_entity_poly.pdbx_seq_one_letter_code
_entity_poly.pdbx_strand_id
1 'polypeptide(L)'
;MLPLLRRTSARSSIFSTSSVRVSCLSSAFLRSASPNGRRPSSHGSLPSDNRLPASSALKTSPSTVQDTNLLRLVSRARDLHPLDWLEGPGAADETDPLDLTDPHYDLTTAKLTKLFARFEPNDQGRVSYDGFRRGLEAMGISCDRDDEFDAFIAQIDENKNGGISYDEFLYAIQEIKLAQLFSPEYVKALTVKYARAYGTAAPYAKLGSIEYSPDRVRSAYPIEDLEKFMYSKRPDWASVRWINLEGTDPLMMRRLAVRYRLHPLAVEDTLDADLERPKYEHYDEHSLLVLQTVHARDLKKASEYQRMYRASLYVRDNDVSPFESMSKAELEGRLDELAMGRIMAPPEQLSVYVTKNVVISVQKSTSMLWRTLKRRLDMSYSKVRQSGTTFLVYSIVDVCVDELSPIAHTYGAKVAMLSRLLRHDPRNFDADRLAKCSKEIKGLKLLCKPLREMTTQLMKSNDFEGETLRYFRDVQDHVMVIDETCDHLLDRCRSLVDDCHNARHSQQSEVSYTLTLVATVFLPAQFLTGLYGMNFVNMPELQCEYGYMIWWGVVSTIATGTVTYFKFYKKWL
;
A
#
# COMPACT_ATOMS: atom_id res chain seq x y z
N MET A 1 -43.81 -35.00 7.35
CA MET A 1 -43.00 -36.15 7.80
C MET A 1 -41.63 -35.63 8.20
N LEU A 2 -41.21 -35.96 9.41
CA LEU A 2 -39.94 -35.66 10.10
C LEU A 2 -38.69 -36.24 9.36
N PRO A 3 -37.46 -35.95 9.82
CA PRO A 3 -36.25 -35.63 9.04
C PRO A 3 -35.09 -36.60 9.35
N LEU A 4 -33.83 -36.12 9.32
CA LEU A 4 -32.53 -36.72 9.72
C LEU A 4 -31.63 -36.92 8.46
N LEU A 5 -30.37 -36.43 8.40
CA LEU A 5 -29.29 -36.64 9.35
C LEU A 5 -28.25 -35.50 9.38
N ARG A 6 -27.55 -35.49 10.51
CA ARG A 6 -26.51 -34.62 11.04
C ARG A 6 -25.12 -35.20 10.70
N ARG A 7 -24.09 -34.35 10.55
CA ARG A 7 -22.74 -34.40 11.19
C ARG A 7 -21.51 -34.09 10.29
N THR A 8 -20.77 -33.09 10.80
CA THR A 8 -19.32 -33.04 11.11
C THR A 8 -18.28 -32.54 10.12
N SER A 9 -17.47 -31.66 10.69
CA SER A 9 -16.21 -31.00 10.32
C SER A 9 -15.11 -31.88 9.73
N ALA A 10 -14.26 -31.28 8.89
CA ALA A 10 -12.80 -31.31 9.07
C ALA A 10 -12.11 -30.25 8.18
N ARG A 11 -11.31 -29.39 8.82
CA ARG A 11 -10.21 -28.65 8.20
C ARG A 11 -9.17 -29.66 7.71
N SER A 12 -8.61 -29.48 6.51
CA SER A 12 -7.26 -29.95 6.22
C SER A 12 -6.58 -29.02 5.21
N SER A 13 -5.51 -28.42 5.70
CA SER A 13 -4.44 -27.74 4.99
C SER A 13 -3.64 -28.74 4.16
N ILE A 14 -3.43 -28.46 2.88
CA ILE A 14 -2.39 -29.12 2.07
C ILE A 14 -1.51 -28.02 1.47
N PHE A 15 -0.35 -27.83 2.12
CA PHE A 15 0.81 -27.17 1.53
C PHE A 15 1.40 -28.11 0.48
N SER A 16 1.49 -27.64 -0.75
CA SER A 16 2.25 -28.25 -1.83
C SER A 16 3.52 -27.43 -2.04
N THR A 17 4.64 -27.98 -1.59
CA THR A 17 6.00 -27.49 -1.86
C THR A 17 6.48 -28.04 -3.20
N SER A 18 6.60 -27.18 -4.22
CA SER A 18 7.35 -27.49 -5.43
C SER A 18 8.72 -26.79 -5.39
N SER A 19 9.75 -27.63 -5.29
CA SER A 19 11.17 -27.31 -5.39
C SER A 19 11.51 -26.83 -6.81
N VAL A 20 12.09 -25.63 -6.92
CA VAL A 20 12.82 -25.19 -8.11
C VAL A 20 14.31 -25.37 -7.85
N ARG A 21 14.92 -26.25 -8.64
CA ARG A 21 16.37 -26.44 -8.76
C ARG A 21 17.00 -25.19 -9.37
N VAL A 22 17.98 -24.61 -8.68
CA VAL A 22 18.98 -23.71 -9.28
C VAL A 22 20.29 -24.47 -9.34
N SER A 23 20.71 -24.77 -10.56
CA SER A 23 22.01 -25.30 -10.93
C SER A 23 23.07 -24.20 -10.83
N CYS A 24 24.05 -24.36 -9.94
CA CYS A 24 25.30 -23.63 -9.99
C CYS A 24 26.47 -24.63 -10.08
N LEU A 25 27.22 -24.49 -11.17
CA LEU A 25 28.49 -25.13 -11.44
C LEU A 25 29.57 -24.62 -10.47
N SER A 26 30.28 -25.52 -9.80
CA SER A 26 31.68 -25.29 -9.45
C SER A 26 32.43 -26.60 -9.22
N SER A 27 33.51 -26.69 -9.97
CA SER A 27 34.65 -27.60 -9.94
C SER A 27 34.92 -28.34 -8.63
N ALA A 28 34.97 -29.67 -8.73
CA ALA A 28 35.62 -30.56 -7.78
C ALA A 28 37.09 -30.79 -8.18
N PHE A 29 38.01 -30.61 -7.24
CA PHE A 29 39.32 -31.25 -7.25
C PHE A 29 39.41 -32.17 -6.04
N LEU A 30 39.76 -33.42 -6.32
CA LEU A 30 39.91 -34.54 -5.40
C LEU A 30 41.11 -34.37 -4.45
N ARG A 31 40.97 -34.81 -3.19
CA ARG A 31 41.89 -35.78 -2.58
C ARG A 31 41.34 -36.39 -1.27
N SER A 32 41.51 -37.71 -1.21
CA SER A 32 41.19 -38.69 -0.17
C SER A 32 42.21 -38.71 0.98
N ALA A 33 41.77 -39.08 2.20
CA ALA A 33 42.31 -40.23 2.99
C ALA A 33 41.79 -40.25 4.46
N SER A 34 40.95 -41.25 4.78
CA SER A 34 41.01 -42.28 5.87
C SER A 34 41.45 -41.99 7.34
N PRO A 35 41.17 -42.90 8.31
CA PRO A 35 40.40 -42.59 9.52
C PRO A 35 41.08 -43.05 10.84
N ASN A 36 40.43 -42.81 11.99
CA ASN A 36 40.51 -43.51 13.29
C ASN A 36 40.00 -42.54 14.37
N GLY A 37 39.24 -42.88 15.41
CA GLY A 37 38.70 -44.14 15.93
C GLY A 37 38.14 -43.86 17.35
N ARG A 38 37.29 -44.77 17.82
CA ARG A 38 36.92 -45.06 19.24
C ARG A 38 35.91 -44.14 19.98
N ARG A 39 34.68 -44.70 20.04
CA ARG A 39 33.69 -44.83 21.14
C ARG A 39 34.28 -45.06 22.57
N PRO A 40 33.50 -45.20 23.69
CA PRO A 40 32.01 -45.15 23.88
C PRO A 40 31.47 -44.50 25.20
N SER A 41 30.12 -44.50 25.30
CA SER A 41 29.27 -44.79 26.51
C SER A 41 29.24 -43.80 27.67
N SER A 42 28.14 -43.56 28.40
CA SER A 42 27.07 -44.48 28.85
C SER A 42 25.85 -43.72 29.40
N HIS A 43 24.67 -44.34 29.28
CA HIS A 43 23.53 -44.50 30.23
C HIS A 43 23.22 -43.38 31.25
N GLY A 44 21.98 -42.99 31.56
CA GLY A 44 20.66 -43.58 31.35
C GLY A 44 19.70 -43.09 32.44
N SER A 45 18.39 -43.16 32.13
CA SER A 45 17.23 -43.28 33.04
C SER A 45 16.80 -42.15 34.01
N LEU A 46 15.56 -41.69 33.77
CA LEU A 46 14.50 -41.16 34.67
C LEU A 46 14.24 -42.09 35.90
N PRO A 47 13.32 -41.85 36.90
CA PRO A 47 12.15 -40.93 36.97
C PRO A 47 11.76 -40.33 38.36
N SER A 48 10.57 -39.70 38.40
CA SER A 48 9.51 -39.69 39.47
C SER A 48 9.48 -38.66 40.62
N ASP A 49 8.32 -37.97 40.66
CA ASP A 49 7.39 -37.66 41.78
C ASP A 49 7.87 -37.05 43.11
N ASN A 50 7.33 -35.88 43.49
CA ASN A 50 6.18 -35.72 44.41
C ASN A 50 6.10 -34.31 45.07
N ARG A 51 4.87 -33.79 45.10
CA ARG A 51 4.15 -33.04 46.17
C ARG A 51 4.78 -31.84 46.92
N LEU A 52 3.96 -30.77 46.94
CA LEU A 52 3.98 -29.57 47.80
C LEU A 52 4.03 -29.89 49.32
N PRO A 53 4.51 -28.94 50.16
CA PRO A 53 3.56 -28.07 50.89
C PRO A 53 4.01 -26.60 51.07
N ALA A 54 3.08 -25.76 51.49
CA ALA A 54 3.22 -24.32 51.71
C ALA A 54 3.84 -23.94 53.08
N SER A 55 4.66 -22.88 53.12
CA SER A 55 4.48 -21.64 53.91
C SER A 55 5.80 -20.93 54.26
N SER A 56 5.80 -19.61 54.03
CA SER A 56 6.57 -18.52 54.69
C SER A 56 8.07 -18.66 54.95
N ALA A 57 8.87 -17.81 54.29
CA ALA A 57 9.65 -16.72 54.92
C ALA A 57 10.57 -16.00 53.92
N LEU A 58 10.48 -14.68 53.95
CA LEU A 58 11.41 -13.61 53.54
C LEU A 58 12.76 -13.92 52.83
N LYS A 59 13.11 -12.94 51.97
CA LYS A 59 14.40 -12.61 51.30
C LYS A 59 14.54 -13.27 49.91
N THR A 60 14.75 -12.57 48.81
CA THR A 60 15.38 -11.26 48.53
C THR A 60 15.02 -10.85 47.10
N SER A 61 14.88 -9.55 46.88
CA SER A 61 14.60 -8.87 45.60
C SER A 61 15.61 -9.16 44.48
N PRO A 62 15.20 -8.90 43.22
CA PRO A 62 16.10 -8.31 42.24
C PRO A 62 15.58 -6.95 41.74
N SER A 63 16.31 -5.91 42.14
CA SER A 63 16.62 -4.67 41.42
C SER A 63 15.48 -3.88 40.75
N THR A 64 14.73 -3.17 41.58
CA THR A 64 14.24 -1.82 41.29
C THR A 64 15.46 -0.91 41.14
N VAL A 65 15.67 -0.31 39.97
CA VAL A 65 16.42 0.95 39.87
C VAL A 65 15.34 2.02 39.88
N GLN A 66 15.47 3.04 40.72
CA GLN A 66 14.62 4.23 40.77
C GLN A 66 15.52 5.38 40.33
N ASP A 67 15.03 6.31 39.51
CA ASP A 67 15.75 7.51 39.09
C ASP A 67 14.84 8.70 39.25
N THR A 68 15.36 9.66 40.00
CA THR A 68 14.62 10.60 40.83
C THR A 68 14.83 12.05 40.40
N ASN A 69 14.93 12.38 39.10
CA ASN A 69 15.15 13.78 38.69
C ASN A 69 14.63 14.13 37.27
N LEU A 70 13.31 14.13 37.07
CA LEU A 70 12.70 14.52 35.78
C LEU A 70 12.72 16.04 35.50
N LEU A 71 12.84 16.88 36.53
CA LEU A 71 13.04 18.34 36.36
C LEU A 71 14.42 18.70 35.79
N ARG A 72 15.39 17.78 35.92
CA ARG A 72 16.68 17.88 35.22
C ARG A 72 16.58 17.62 33.73
N LEU A 73 15.66 16.77 33.31
CA LEU A 73 15.42 16.47 31.90
C LEU A 73 14.87 17.68 31.14
N VAL A 74 14.08 18.53 31.81
CA VAL A 74 13.61 19.79 31.22
C VAL A 74 14.67 20.90 31.28
N SER A 75 15.58 20.87 32.27
CA SER A 75 16.63 21.88 32.41
C SER A 75 17.97 21.54 31.75
N ARG A 76 18.24 20.27 31.37
CA ARG A 76 19.48 19.82 30.72
C ARG A 76 19.30 18.60 29.82
N ALA A 77 19.41 18.83 28.52
CA ALA A 77 19.89 17.84 27.56
C ALA A 77 21.34 17.42 27.88
N ARG A 78 21.55 16.25 28.55
CA ARG A 78 22.69 15.30 28.40
C ARG A 78 22.74 14.22 29.51
N ASP A 79 22.94 12.97 29.06
CA ASP A 79 23.41 11.73 29.74
C ASP A 79 22.48 11.04 30.78
N LEU A 80 21.74 9.98 30.38
CA LEU A 80 21.90 8.53 30.68
C LEU A 80 21.51 8.02 32.13
N HIS A 81 20.26 7.55 32.44
CA HIS A 81 19.76 6.19 32.88
C HIS A 81 18.19 5.97 32.89
N PRO A 82 17.63 4.78 32.49
CA PRO A 82 16.21 4.64 32.09
C PRO A 82 15.29 4.17 33.18
N LEU A 83 14.02 4.58 33.16
CA LEU A 83 13.02 4.02 34.07
C LEU A 83 11.54 4.07 33.66
N ASP A 84 10.83 3.05 34.16
CA ASP A 84 9.43 2.64 33.94
C ASP A 84 8.42 3.39 34.83
N TRP A 85 7.22 3.62 34.27
CA TRP A 85 6.08 4.27 34.93
C TRP A 85 5.19 3.24 35.64
N LEU A 86 4.85 3.49 36.91
CA LEU A 86 3.88 2.68 37.66
C LEU A 86 2.48 3.30 37.57
N GLU A 87 1.52 2.53 37.05
CA GLU A 87 0.09 2.82 37.20
C GLU A 87 -0.39 2.48 38.63
N GLY A 88 -1.26 3.33 39.20
CA GLY A 88 -2.05 2.98 40.40
C GLY A 88 -3.00 1.81 40.14
N PRO A 89 -3.61 1.21 41.18
CA PRO A 89 -3.97 -0.21 41.24
C PRO A 89 -5.17 -0.57 40.35
N GLY A 90 -4.90 -0.78 39.07
CA GLY A 90 -5.55 -1.79 38.23
C GLY A 90 -4.47 -2.79 37.85
N ALA A 91 -4.79 -4.07 37.79
CA ALA A 91 -3.82 -5.13 37.49
C ALA A 91 -2.99 -4.78 36.25
N ALA A 92 -1.68 -4.57 36.44
CA ALA A 92 -0.73 -4.42 35.35
C ALA A 92 -0.61 -5.78 34.64
N ASP A 93 -1.41 -5.99 33.60
CA ASP A 93 -1.01 -6.85 32.50
C ASP A 93 0.28 -6.26 31.91
N GLU A 94 1.22 -7.11 31.51
CA GLU A 94 2.44 -6.71 30.81
C GLU A 94 2.07 -5.92 29.55
N THR A 95 1.99 -4.58 29.64
CA THR A 95 1.71 -3.73 28.49
C THR A 95 2.90 -3.80 27.54
N ASP A 96 2.64 -4.17 26.28
CA ASP A 96 3.67 -4.20 25.25
C ASP A 96 4.26 -2.79 25.13
N PRO A 97 5.55 -2.57 25.41
CA PRO A 97 6.18 -1.24 25.33
C PRO A 97 6.21 -0.70 23.89
N LEU A 98 5.88 -1.53 22.90
CA LEU A 98 5.66 -1.20 21.50
C LEU A 98 4.22 -0.77 21.21
N ASP A 99 3.30 -0.91 22.16
CA ASP A 99 1.93 -0.42 22.04
C ASP A 99 1.96 1.10 21.87
N LEU A 100 1.44 1.54 20.72
CA LEU A 100 1.38 2.95 20.35
C LEU A 100 0.12 3.62 20.88
N THR A 101 -0.82 2.81 21.37
CA THR A 101 -2.03 3.25 22.07
C THR A 101 -1.84 3.39 23.57
N ASP A 102 -0.61 3.13 24.06
CA ASP A 102 -0.25 3.24 25.47
C ASP A 102 -0.86 4.53 26.07
N PRO A 103 -1.79 4.38 27.03
CA PRO A 103 -2.45 5.49 27.69
C PRO A 103 -1.46 6.53 28.25
N HIS A 104 -0.22 6.11 28.52
CA HIS A 104 0.86 6.95 28.98
C HIS A 104 1.22 8.08 27.98
N TYR A 105 1.20 7.83 26.66
CA TYR A 105 1.56 8.83 25.65
C TYR A 105 0.35 9.61 25.10
N ASP A 106 -0.85 9.26 25.53
CA ASP A 106 -2.07 9.96 25.16
C ASP A 106 -2.14 11.35 25.82
N LEU A 107 -2.07 12.38 24.97
CA LEU A 107 -2.19 13.79 25.34
C LEU A 107 -3.46 14.43 24.77
N THR A 108 -4.52 13.64 24.61
CA THR A 108 -5.84 14.15 24.24
C THR A 108 -6.39 15.11 25.28
N THR A 109 -7.16 16.09 24.81
CA THR A 109 -7.77 17.14 25.63
C THR A 109 -8.62 16.56 26.77
N ALA A 110 -9.38 15.48 26.50
CA ALA A 110 -10.19 14.82 27.52
C ALA A 110 -9.35 14.20 28.66
N LYS A 111 -8.23 13.54 28.35
CA LYS A 111 -7.33 12.98 29.39
C LYS A 111 -6.60 14.09 30.13
N LEU A 112 -6.09 15.10 29.43
CA LEU A 112 -5.39 16.22 30.05
C LEU A 112 -6.30 17.03 30.97
N THR A 113 -7.56 17.23 30.62
CA THR A 113 -8.55 17.89 31.49
C THR A 113 -8.78 17.09 32.77
N LYS A 114 -8.91 15.76 32.67
CA LYS A 114 -9.03 14.88 33.85
C LYS A 114 -7.77 14.88 34.72
N LEU A 115 -6.60 14.91 34.10
CA LEU A 115 -5.32 15.01 34.82
C LEU A 115 -5.20 16.36 35.53
N PHE A 116 -5.50 17.47 34.85
CA PHE A 116 -5.48 18.81 35.43
C PHE A 116 -6.42 18.93 36.63
N ALA A 117 -7.61 18.32 36.58
CA ALA A 117 -8.54 18.31 37.71
C ALA A 117 -7.97 17.58 38.96
N ARG A 118 -7.07 16.60 38.79
CA ARG A 118 -6.41 15.91 39.92
C ARG A 118 -5.35 16.78 40.62
N PHE A 119 -4.91 17.86 39.98
CA PHE A 119 -3.95 18.80 40.53
C PHE A 119 -4.62 19.88 41.40
N GLU A 120 -5.92 19.75 41.67
CA GLU A 120 -6.71 20.61 42.56
C GLU A 120 -6.58 22.11 42.20
N PRO A 121 -6.99 22.51 40.97
CA PRO A 121 -6.98 23.92 40.60
C PRO A 121 -7.89 24.74 41.52
N ASN A 122 -7.48 25.96 41.82
CA ASN A 122 -8.24 26.91 42.64
C ASN A 122 -9.51 27.41 41.91
N ASP A 123 -10.33 28.22 42.59
CA ASP A 123 -11.57 28.79 42.03
C ASP A 123 -11.36 29.65 40.77
N GLN A 124 -10.12 30.05 40.47
CA GLN A 124 -9.72 30.78 39.25
C GLN A 124 -9.24 29.83 38.14
N GLY A 125 -9.32 28.51 38.33
CA GLY A 125 -8.88 27.51 37.36
C GLY A 125 -7.36 27.37 37.23
N ARG A 126 -6.59 27.76 38.25
CA ARG A 126 -5.12 27.69 38.27
C ARG A 126 -4.61 26.76 39.36
N VAL A 127 -3.53 26.04 39.07
CA VAL A 127 -2.86 25.16 40.03
C VAL A 127 -1.75 25.93 40.74
N SER A 128 -1.66 25.85 42.07
CA SER A 128 -0.55 26.45 42.82
C SER A 128 0.76 25.70 42.58
N TYR A 129 1.92 26.33 42.73
CA TYR A 129 3.20 25.65 42.52
C TYR A 129 3.38 24.43 43.41
N ASP A 130 2.92 24.50 44.67
CA ASP A 130 2.92 23.37 45.59
C ASP A 130 1.96 22.25 45.14
N GLY A 131 0.76 22.59 44.68
CA GLY A 131 -0.18 21.62 44.11
C GLY A 131 0.38 20.95 42.85
N PHE A 132 1.11 21.71 42.03
CA PHE A 132 1.80 21.18 40.86
C PHE A 132 2.96 20.26 41.22
N ARG A 133 3.78 20.63 42.21
CA ARG A 133 4.84 19.77 42.73
C ARG A 133 4.27 18.46 43.27
N ARG A 134 3.24 18.51 44.12
CA ARG A 134 2.58 17.32 44.66
C ARG A 134 1.98 16.45 43.56
N GLY A 135 1.40 17.06 42.53
CA GLY A 135 0.86 16.33 41.39
C GLY A 135 1.95 15.68 40.52
N LEU A 136 3.10 16.34 40.33
CA LEU A 136 4.28 15.73 39.69
C LEU A 136 4.82 14.56 40.51
N GLU A 137 4.99 14.72 41.82
CA GLU A 137 5.44 13.65 42.72
C GLU A 137 4.47 12.46 42.74
N ALA A 138 3.16 12.73 42.71
CA ALA A 138 2.12 11.69 42.60
C ALA A 138 2.15 10.95 41.25
N MET A 139 2.72 11.56 40.21
CA MET A 139 3.02 10.92 38.93
C MET A 139 4.40 10.25 38.90
N GLY A 140 5.12 10.19 40.03
CA GLY A 140 6.44 9.57 40.14
C GLY A 140 7.60 10.49 39.71
N ILE A 141 7.34 11.78 39.53
CA ILE A 141 8.32 12.80 39.13
C ILE A 141 8.86 13.45 40.40
N SER A 142 9.97 12.97 40.92
CA SER A 142 10.56 13.55 42.13
C SER A 142 11.14 14.93 41.85
N CYS A 143 10.80 15.85 42.74
CA CYS A 143 11.16 17.26 42.71
C CYS A 143 12.13 17.58 43.86
N ASP A 144 13.18 16.76 44.01
CA ASP A 144 14.04 16.75 45.21
C ASP A 144 14.86 18.04 45.40
N ARG A 145 15.06 18.81 44.33
CA ARG A 145 15.82 20.06 44.33
C ARG A 145 14.93 21.26 44.01
N ASP A 146 14.77 22.13 45.01
CA ASP A 146 14.00 23.36 44.88
C ASP A 146 14.51 24.25 43.74
N ASP A 147 15.82 24.40 43.58
CA ASP A 147 16.41 25.21 42.50
C ASP A 147 15.98 24.77 41.09
N GLU A 148 15.83 23.46 40.88
CA GLU A 148 15.53 22.87 39.56
C GLU A 148 14.03 22.94 39.26
N PHE A 149 13.20 22.77 40.30
CA PHE A 149 11.77 23.01 40.22
C PHE A 149 11.48 24.48 39.95
N ASP A 150 12.13 25.40 40.65
CA ASP A 150 11.95 26.83 40.46
C ASP A 150 12.41 27.29 39.07
N ALA A 151 13.50 26.71 38.53
CA ALA A 151 13.93 26.96 37.16
C ALA A 151 12.93 26.45 36.12
N PHE A 152 12.35 25.27 36.34
CA PHE A 152 11.32 24.69 35.45
C PHE A 152 10.02 25.50 35.51
N ILE A 153 9.57 25.89 36.69
CA ILE A 153 8.41 26.77 36.88
C ILE A 153 8.66 28.13 36.23
N ALA A 154 9.84 28.71 36.37
CA ALA A 154 10.19 29.97 35.72
C ALA A 154 10.18 29.91 34.18
N GLN A 155 10.36 28.70 33.61
CA GLN A 155 10.25 28.46 32.18
C GLN A 155 8.80 28.25 31.72
N ILE A 156 7.96 27.68 32.58
CA ILE A 156 6.55 27.38 32.27
C ILE A 156 5.64 28.58 32.50
N ASP A 157 5.78 29.25 33.65
CA ASP A 157 5.00 30.44 34.00
C ASP A 157 5.62 31.69 33.35
N GLU A 158 5.40 31.85 32.05
CA GLU A 158 5.87 33.01 31.28
C GLU A 158 5.27 34.34 31.80
N ASN A 159 4.06 34.30 32.36
CA ASN A 159 3.33 35.49 32.79
C ASN A 159 3.57 35.86 34.27
N LYS A 160 4.27 34.99 35.02
CA LYS A 160 4.66 35.14 36.44
C LYS A 160 3.47 35.46 37.35
N ASN A 161 2.30 34.92 37.04
CA ASN A 161 1.07 35.26 37.74
C ASN A 161 0.92 34.54 39.09
N GLY A 162 1.84 33.62 39.43
CA GLY A 162 1.82 32.90 40.71
C GLY A 162 0.98 31.63 40.71
N GLY A 163 0.56 31.14 39.54
CA GLY A 163 -0.19 29.90 39.39
C GLY A 163 -0.17 29.39 37.95
N ILE A 164 -0.25 28.07 37.80
CA ILE A 164 -0.15 27.38 36.51
C ILE A 164 -1.55 27.29 35.91
N SER A 165 -1.77 27.96 34.80
CA SER A 165 -2.96 27.83 33.96
C SER A 165 -3.01 26.48 33.25
N TYR A 166 -4.16 26.12 32.68
CA TYR A 166 -4.30 24.88 31.91
C TYR A 166 -3.31 24.79 30.74
N ASP A 167 -3.07 25.89 30.02
CA ASP A 167 -2.16 25.91 28.86
C ASP A 167 -0.70 25.74 29.29
N GLU A 168 -0.30 26.35 30.41
CA GLU A 168 1.02 26.20 31.02
C GLU A 168 1.23 24.78 31.56
N PHE A 169 0.21 24.20 32.20
CA PHE A 169 0.22 22.80 32.61
C PHE A 169 0.40 21.86 31.41
N LEU A 170 -0.33 22.12 30.33
CA LEU A 170 -0.27 21.34 29.11
C LEU A 170 1.12 21.40 28.47
N TYR A 171 1.72 22.59 28.40
CA TYR A 171 3.10 22.76 27.95
C TYR A 171 4.07 22.00 28.86
N ALA A 172 3.93 22.10 30.18
CA ALA A 172 4.78 21.40 31.14
C ALA A 172 4.77 19.88 30.95
N ILE A 173 3.57 19.28 30.85
CA ILE A 173 3.42 17.83 30.66
C ILE A 173 3.97 17.39 29.30
N GLN A 174 3.78 18.18 28.24
CA GLN A 174 4.38 17.91 26.93
C GLN A 174 5.90 17.89 26.99
N GLU A 175 6.51 18.91 27.61
CA GLU A 175 7.97 19.02 27.68
C GLU A 175 8.58 17.88 28.49
N ILE A 176 7.95 17.50 29.61
CA ILE A 176 8.38 16.36 30.43
C ILE A 176 8.34 15.07 29.62
N LYS A 177 7.20 14.76 28.97
CA LYS A 177 7.06 13.53 28.17
C LYS A 177 8.00 13.52 26.97
N LEU A 178 8.19 14.67 26.32
CA LEU A 178 9.09 14.78 25.18
C LEU A 178 10.55 14.57 25.61
N ALA A 179 10.96 15.15 26.75
CA ALA A 179 12.29 14.97 27.30
C ALA A 179 12.57 13.50 27.60
N GLN A 180 11.59 12.79 28.18
CA GLN A 180 11.73 11.35 28.40
C GLN A 180 11.98 10.56 27.11
N LEU A 181 11.30 10.91 26.00
CA LEU A 181 11.49 10.26 24.70
C LEU A 181 12.88 10.54 24.08
N PHE A 182 13.62 11.51 24.58
CA PHE A 182 15.00 11.80 24.21
C PHE A 182 16.03 11.23 25.20
N SER A 183 15.61 10.69 26.35
CA SER A 183 16.54 10.09 27.30
C SER A 183 17.31 8.94 26.60
N PRO A 184 18.65 8.91 26.69
CA PRO A 184 19.47 7.96 25.95
C PRO A 184 19.14 6.49 26.22
N GLU A 185 18.44 6.23 27.30
CA GLU A 185 18.33 4.92 27.87
C GLU A 185 16.90 4.43 27.81
N TYR A 186 15.91 5.32 27.80
CA TYR A 186 14.63 5.05 27.16
C TYR A 186 14.87 4.61 25.70
N VAL A 187 15.69 5.37 24.94
CA VAL A 187 16.05 5.01 23.56
C VAL A 187 16.75 3.65 23.49
N LYS A 188 17.69 3.36 24.40
CA LYS A 188 18.38 2.05 24.47
C LYS A 188 17.42 0.90 24.78
N ALA A 189 16.53 1.08 25.76
CA ALA A 189 15.53 0.09 26.15
C ALA A 189 14.58 -0.22 24.98
N LEU A 190 14.13 0.82 24.28
CA LEU A 190 13.25 0.69 23.12
C LEU A 190 13.97 0.01 21.94
N THR A 191 15.23 0.35 21.68
CA THR A 191 16.04 -0.25 20.60
C THR A 191 16.22 -1.75 20.80
N VAL A 192 16.47 -2.19 22.04
CA VAL A 192 16.57 -3.62 22.38
C VAL A 192 15.26 -4.36 22.13
N LYS A 193 14.12 -3.73 22.45
CA LYS A 193 12.79 -4.30 22.20
C LYS A 193 12.46 -4.35 20.71
N TYR A 194 12.76 -3.29 19.94
CA TYR A 194 12.61 -3.29 18.48
C TYR A 194 13.44 -4.35 17.78
N ALA A 195 14.70 -4.53 18.20
CA ALA A 195 15.56 -5.55 17.63
C ALA A 195 15.01 -6.97 17.85
N ARG A 196 14.27 -7.20 18.94
CA ARG A 196 13.57 -8.47 19.20
C ARG A 196 12.31 -8.65 18.35
N ALA A 197 11.55 -7.58 18.12
CA ALA A 197 10.28 -7.63 17.39
C ALA A 197 10.44 -7.62 15.86
N TYR A 198 11.36 -6.81 15.32
CA TYR A 198 11.52 -6.59 13.87
C TYR A 198 12.85 -7.09 13.30
N GLY A 199 13.72 -7.69 14.13
CA GLY A 199 15.03 -8.22 13.72
C GLY A 199 16.11 -7.14 13.55
N THR A 200 17.14 -7.42 12.74
CA THR A 200 18.30 -6.52 12.52
C THR A 200 18.05 -5.37 11.54
N ALA A 201 16.87 -5.31 10.90
CA ALA A 201 16.50 -4.17 10.08
C ALA A 201 16.02 -3.04 11.00
N ALA A 202 16.95 -2.20 11.46
CA ALA A 202 16.61 -1.06 12.30
C ALA A 202 15.60 -0.15 11.56
N PRO A 203 14.53 0.30 12.23
CA PRO A 203 13.60 1.26 11.65
C PRO A 203 14.39 2.51 11.24
N TYR A 204 14.21 2.92 10.00
CA TYR A 204 14.89 4.07 9.42
C TYR A 204 13.87 5.18 9.21
N ALA A 205 14.16 6.39 9.68
CA ALA A 205 13.34 7.56 9.48
C ALA A 205 14.19 8.78 9.11
N LYS A 206 13.80 9.50 8.06
CA LYS A 206 14.31 10.83 7.72
C LYS A 206 13.23 11.86 7.97
N LEU A 207 13.54 12.81 8.84
CA LEU A 207 12.67 13.96 9.07
C LEU A 207 13.14 15.15 8.22
N GLY A 208 12.20 15.79 7.54
CA GLY A 208 12.39 17.07 6.88
C GLY A 208 11.40 18.10 7.38
N SER A 209 11.75 19.37 7.25
CA SER A 209 10.79 20.47 7.45
C SER A 209 10.96 21.57 6.42
N ILE A 210 9.84 22.07 5.92
CA ILE A 210 9.74 23.28 5.11
C ILE A 210 8.83 24.26 5.84
N GLU A 211 9.34 25.44 6.11
CA GLU A 211 8.59 26.55 6.67
C GLU A 211 8.50 27.63 5.61
N TYR A 212 7.31 28.14 5.36
CA TYR A 212 7.12 29.11 4.31
C TYR A 212 6.10 30.17 4.67
N SER A 213 6.22 31.29 3.98
CA SER A 213 5.28 32.39 3.87
C SER A 213 5.33 32.90 2.41
N PRO A 214 4.44 33.82 2.01
CA PRO A 214 4.47 34.37 0.65
C PRO A 214 5.86 34.89 0.26
N ASP A 215 6.55 35.56 1.18
CA ASP A 215 7.83 36.22 0.91
C ASP A 215 9.04 35.30 1.12
N ARG A 216 8.98 34.36 2.08
CA ARG A 216 10.15 33.60 2.52
C ARG A 216 9.88 32.10 2.58
N VAL A 217 10.90 31.30 2.25
CA VAL A 217 10.88 29.85 2.45
C VAL A 217 12.19 29.40 3.11
N ARG A 218 12.09 28.45 4.03
CA ARG A 218 13.21 27.78 4.70
C ARG A 218 12.96 26.29 4.64
N SER A 219 13.94 25.52 4.18
CA SER A 219 13.83 24.05 4.11
C SER A 219 15.06 23.38 4.73
N ALA A 220 14.84 22.29 5.45
CA ALA A 220 15.86 21.42 6.02
C ALA A 220 15.47 19.96 5.75
N TYR A 221 16.35 19.19 5.10
CA TYR A 221 16.16 17.76 4.85
C TYR A 221 17.51 17.08 4.55
N PRO A 222 17.90 16.03 5.30
CA PRO A 222 17.32 15.63 6.58
C PRO A 222 17.61 16.68 7.67
N ILE A 223 16.84 16.66 8.76
CA ILE A 223 17.15 17.43 9.97
C ILE A 223 18.26 16.71 10.73
N GLU A 224 19.38 17.41 10.96
CA GLU A 224 20.55 16.86 11.66
C GLU A 224 20.38 16.83 13.18
N ASP A 225 19.90 17.95 13.77
CA ASP A 225 19.65 18.09 15.20
C ASP A 225 18.16 17.92 15.48
N LEU A 226 17.76 16.67 15.68
CA LEU A 226 16.36 16.30 15.92
C LEU A 226 15.82 16.87 17.23
N GLU A 227 16.60 16.81 18.31
CA GLU A 227 16.18 17.27 19.63
C GLU A 227 15.86 18.77 19.58
N LYS A 228 16.79 19.57 19.09
CA LYS A 228 16.57 21.01 18.91
C LYS A 228 15.39 21.31 18.00
N PHE A 229 15.18 20.52 16.95
CA PHE A 229 14.04 20.69 16.06
C PHE A 229 12.71 20.43 16.78
N MET A 230 12.60 19.36 17.57
CA MET A 230 11.36 19.03 18.28
C MET A 230 10.98 20.12 19.30
N TYR A 231 11.95 20.72 19.97
CA TYR A 231 11.71 21.86 20.86
C TYR A 231 11.48 23.19 20.12
N SER A 232 11.79 23.27 18.83
CA SER A 232 11.62 24.52 18.07
C SER A 232 10.14 24.87 17.85
N LYS A 233 9.79 26.13 18.07
CA LYS A 233 8.47 26.69 17.67
C LYS A 233 8.51 27.12 16.19
N ARG A 234 7.36 27.07 15.51
CA ARG A 234 7.21 27.65 14.16
C ARG A 234 7.64 29.12 14.23
N PRO A 235 8.53 29.60 13.35
CA PRO A 235 8.91 31.01 13.34
C PRO A 235 7.71 31.90 13.07
N ASP A 236 7.66 33.08 13.70
CA ASP A 236 6.53 34.01 13.56
C ASP A 236 6.29 34.46 12.12
N TRP A 237 7.36 34.56 11.31
CA TRP A 237 7.27 34.95 9.91
C TRP A 237 6.66 33.88 8.99
N ALA A 238 6.70 32.61 9.38
CA ALA A 238 6.29 31.50 8.52
C ALA A 238 4.79 31.24 8.69
N SER A 239 3.97 31.36 7.65
CA SER A 239 2.54 31.06 7.76
C SER A 239 2.27 29.58 8.01
N VAL A 240 3.09 28.69 7.44
CA VAL A 240 2.93 27.24 7.53
C VAL A 240 4.27 26.58 7.84
N ARG A 241 4.25 25.56 8.71
CA ARG A 241 5.34 24.59 8.89
C ARG A 241 4.87 23.24 8.37
N TRP A 242 5.49 22.77 7.31
CA TRP A 242 5.33 21.41 6.82
C TRP A 242 6.46 20.52 7.34
N ILE A 243 6.12 19.37 7.90
CA ILE A 243 7.03 18.35 8.40
C ILE A 243 6.79 17.09 7.59
N ASN A 244 7.84 16.48 7.08
CA ASN A 244 7.76 15.26 6.29
C ASN A 244 8.63 14.19 6.92
N LEU A 245 8.01 13.07 7.28
CA LEU A 245 8.66 11.89 7.81
C LEU A 245 8.66 10.81 6.74
N GLU A 246 9.85 10.47 6.23
CA GLU A 246 10.04 9.32 5.35
C GLU A 246 10.60 8.14 6.16
N GLY A 247 9.94 7.00 6.07
CA GLY A 247 10.21 5.83 6.90
C GLY A 247 9.29 5.75 8.12
N THR A 248 9.07 4.53 8.60
CA THR A 248 8.27 4.24 9.79
C THR A 248 9.18 3.90 10.96
N ASP A 249 9.56 4.92 11.73
CA ASP A 249 10.19 4.76 13.04
C ASP A 249 9.14 5.10 14.12
N PRO A 250 8.69 4.10 14.91
CA PRO A 250 7.64 4.39 15.89
C PRO A 250 8.14 5.26 17.04
N LEU A 251 9.45 5.31 17.34
CA LEU A 251 10.00 6.28 18.29
C LEU A 251 9.86 7.72 17.77
N MET A 252 10.21 7.96 16.50
CA MET A 252 9.99 9.25 15.85
C MET A 252 8.52 9.65 15.87
N MET A 253 7.63 8.70 15.57
CA MET A 253 6.19 8.94 15.62
C MET A 253 5.69 9.27 17.03
N ARG A 254 6.17 8.58 18.07
CA ARG A 254 5.85 8.94 19.48
C ARG A 254 6.31 10.36 19.82
N ARG A 255 7.50 10.76 19.37
CA ARG A 255 8.00 12.13 19.58
C ARG A 255 7.10 13.16 18.90
N LEU A 256 6.69 12.91 17.66
CA LEU A 256 5.74 13.76 16.93
C LEU A 256 4.37 13.79 17.60
N ALA A 257 3.88 12.63 18.07
CA ALA A 257 2.61 12.49 18.75
C ALA A 257 2.56 13.33 20.02
N VAL A 258 3.60 13.26 20.85
CA VAL A 258 3.71 14.09 22.06
C VAL A 258 3.82 15.57 21.71
N ARG A 259 4.68 15.93 20.75
CA ARG A 259 4.95 17.32 20.40
C ARG A 259 3.75 18.05 19.79
N TYR A 260 2.96 17.34 19.01
CA TYR A 260 1.81 17.89 18.26
C TYR A 260 0.45 17.42 18.79
N ARG A 261 0.42 16.69 19.92
CA ARG A 261 -0.79 16.10 20.51
C ARG A 261 -1.60 15.28 19.50
N LEU A 262 -0.92 14.43 18.75
CA LEU A 262 -1.59 13.52 17.82
C LEU A 262 -2.36 12.46 18.61
N HIS A 263 -3.52 12.08 18.10
CA HIS A 263 -4.41 11.14 18.80
C HIS A 263 -3.81 9.74 18.70
N PRO A 264 -3.81 8.93 19.78
CA PRO A 264 -3.19 7.60 19.74
C PRO A 264 -3.71 6.69 18.64
N LEU A 265 -5.04 6.64 18.43
CA LEU A 265 -5.65 5.87 17.32
C LEU A 265 -5.17 6.36 15.94
N ALA A 266 -4.98 7.68 15.77
CA ALA A 266 -4.46 8.22 14.51
C ALA A 266 -2.99 7.86 14.28
N VAL A 267 -2.21 7.67 15.35
CA VAL A 267 -0.81 7.22 15.30
C VAL A 267 -0.72 5.72 15.04
N GLU A 268 -1.58 4.94 15.67
CA GLU A 268 -1.76 3.50 15.41
C GLU A 268 -2.08 3.25 13.95
N ASP A 269 -3.12 3.90 13.41
CA ASP A 269 -3.51 3.83 12.00
C ASP A 269 -2.36 4.15 11.03
N THR A 270 -1.41 5.00 11.45
CA THR A 270 -0.26 5.41 10.62
C THR A 270 0.90 4.41 10.66
N LEU A 271 0.98 3.62 11.73
CA LEU A 271 2.05 2.65 11.97
C LEU A 271 1.61 1.22 11.70
N ASP A 272 0.31 0.99 11.49
CA ASP A 272 -0.22 -0.29 11.07
C ASP A 272 0.49 -0.79 9.79
N ALA A 273 0.75 -2.09 9.75
CA ALA A 273 1.34 -2.75 8.60
C ALA A 273 0.33 -2.90 7.45
N ASP A 274 -0.95 -2.94 7.78
CA ASP A 274 -2.03 -3.05 6.81
C ASP A 274 -2.35 -1.68 6.17
N LEU A 275 -2.60 -1.71 4.86
CA LEU A 275 -2.95 -0.50 4.11
C LEU A 275 -4.38 -0.07 4.45
N GLU A 276 -4.48 0.98 5.26
CA GLU A 276 -5.75 1.61 5.56
C GLU A 276 -6.38 2.22 4.29
N ARG A 277 -7.72 2.22 4.25
CA ARG A 277 -8.46 2.85 3.15
C ARG A 277 -8.39 4.37 3.28
N PRO A 278 -8.35 5.11 2.16
CA PRO A 278 -8.42 6.56 2.21
C PRO A 278 -9.61 7.07 3.03
N LYS A 279 -9.34 7.88 4.04
CA LYS A 279 -10.34 8.37 5.01
C LYS A 279 -9.93 9.75 5.56
N TYR A 280 -10.94 10.49 6.00
CA TYR A 280 -10.78 11.75 6.70
C TYR A 280 -11.42 11.66 8.09
N GLU A 281 -10.64 11.98 9.12
CA GLU A 281 -11.08 11.98 10.51
C GLU A 281 -10.72 13.29 11.19
N HIS A 282 -11.65 13.83 11.95
CA HIS A 282 -11.46 15.06 12.72
C HIS A 282 -11.32 14.71 14.20
N TYR A 283 -10.27 15.22 14.84
CA TYR A 283 -10.02 15.15 16.28
C TYR A 283 -9.95 16.58 16.84
N ASP A 284 -10.11 16.74 18.16
CA ASP A 284 -10.13 18.06 18.82
C ASP A 284 -8.89 18.93 18.52
N GLU A 285 -7.72 18.30 18.34
CA GLU A 285 -6.42 19.00 18.20
C GLU A 285 -5.89 19.03 16.76
N HIS A 286 -6.39 18.15 15.90
CA HIS A 286 -5.92 17.99 14.52
C HIS A 286 -6.90 17.15 13.70
N SER A 287 -6.78 17.22 12.38
CA SER A 287 -7.44 16.27 11.48
C SER A 287 -6.42 15.28 10.93
N LEU A 288 -6.85 14.03 10.72
CA LEU A 288 -6.09 12.99 10.04
C LEU A 288 -6.67 12.74 8.65
N LEU A 289 -5.79 12.75 7.66
CA LEU A 289 -6.06 12.27 6.31
C LEU A 289 -5.21 11.04 6.07
N VAL A 290 -5.83 9.90 5.77
CA VAL A 290 -5.12 8.74 5.26
C VAL A 290 -5.33 8.68 3.75
N LEU A 291 -4.24 8.55 3.00
CA LEU A 291 -4.21 8.48 1.55
C LEU A 291 -3.43 7.24 1.12
N GLN A 292 -3.70 6.76 -0.10
CA GLN A 292 -2.89 5.76 -0.75
C GLN A 292 -2.16 6.40 -1.92
N THR A 293 -0.83 6.41 -1.83
CA THR A 293 0.06 6.85 -2.89
C THR A 293 0.42 5.67 -3.78
N VAL A 294 0.41 5.91 -5.09
CA VAL A 294 0.78 4.91 -6.08
C VAL A 294 1.68 5.56 -7.09
N HIS A 295 2.72 4.85 -7.49
CA HIS A 295 3.67 5.32 -8.48
C HIS A 295 3.79 4.32 -9.63
N ALA A 296 4.08 4.84 -10.82
CA ALA A 296 4.55 4.02 -11.91
C ALA A 296 5.94 3.46 -11.54
N ARG A 297 6.16 2.15 -11.73
CA ARG A 297 7.49 1.55 -11.45
C ARG A 297 8.59 2.15 -12.33
N ASP A 298 8.24 2.52 -13.56
CA ASP A 298 9.10 3.27 -14.47
C ASP A 298 8.34 4.50 -14.98
N LEU A 299 8.60 5.65 -14.36
CA LEU A 299 7.93 6.92 -14.68
C LEU A 299 8.24 7.39 -16.11
N LYS A 300 9.43 7.11 -16.64
CA LYS A 300 9.83 7.54 -17.98
C LYS A 300 9.04 6.77 -19.04
N LYS A 301 8.97 5.44 -18.90
CA LYS A 301 8.15 4.59 -19.76
C LYS A 301 6.68 4.93 -19.62
N ALA A 302 6.19 5.13 -18.39
CA ALA A 302 4.80 5.48 -18.17
C ALA A 302 4.42 6.77 -18.93
N SER A 303 5.27 7.79 -18.84
CA SER A 303 5.09 9.05 -19.56
C SER A 303 5.16 8.88 -21.09
N GLU A 304 6.02 8.01 -21.61
CA GLU A 304 6.09 7.70 -23.05
C GLU A 304 4.78 7.07 -23.56
N TYR A 305 4.35 5.97 -22.93
CA TYR A 305 3.13 5.27 -23.33
C TYR A 305 1.87 6.10 -23.10
N GLN A 306 1.85 6.94 -22.05
CA GLN A 306 0.79 7.94 -21.87
C GLN A 306 0.70 8.88 -23.08
N ARG A 307 1.81 9.42 -23.55
CA ARG A 307 1.82 10.31 -24.74
C ARG A 307 1.34 9.57 -25.99
N MET A 308 1.82 8.35 -26.22
CA MET A 308 1.39 7.52 -27.35
C MET A 308 -0.10 7.21 -27.30
N TYR A 309 -0.62 6.85 -26.13
CA TYR A 309 -2.04 6.57 -25.95
C TYR A 309 -2.89 7.81 -26.19
N ARG A 310 -2.52 8.95 -25.61
CA ARG A 310 -3.23 10.22 -25.84
C ARG A 310 -3.23 10.59 -27.32
N ALA A 311 -2.11 10.43 -28.03
CA ALA A 311 -2.05 10.65 -29.47
C ALA A 311 -2.99 9.70 -30.24
N SER A 312 -3.12 8.44 -29.81
CA SER A 312 -4.01 7.45 -30.45
C SER A 312 -5.51 7.77 -30.32
N LEU A 313 -5.91 8.55 -29.31
CA LEU A 313 -7.32 8.91 -29.09
C LEU A 313 -7.81 10.03 -30.02
N TYR A 314 -6.90 10.83 -30.57
CA TYR A 314 -7.22 12.03 -31.37
C TYR A 314 -6.61 11.98 -32.78
N VAL A 315 -6.38 10.77 -33.29
CA VAL A 315 -5.87 10.55 -34.65
C VAL A 315 -6.89 11.08 -35.64
N ARG A 316 -6.49 11.97 -36.55
CA ARG A 316 -7.34 12.43 -37.65
C ARG A 316 -7.48 11.32 -38.69
N ASP A 317 -8.54 11.35 -39.49
CA ASP A 317 -8.83 10.28 -40.47
C ASP A 317 -7.67 9.94 -41.43
N ASN A 318 -6.76 10.89 -41.70
CA ASN A 318 -5.60 10.70 -42.58
C ASN A 318 -4.30 10.36 -41.84
N ASP A 319 -4.28 10.40 -40.51
CA ASP A 319 -3.09 10.11 -39.71
C ASP A 319 -3.09 8.64 -39.26
N VAL A 320 -1.91 8.04 -39.15
CA VAL A 320 -1.78 6.66 -38.66
C VAL A 320 -1.61 6.69 -37.14
N SER A 321 -2.49 5.97 -36.44
CA SER A 321 -2.37 5.79 -34.99
C SER A 321 -0.99 5.22 -34.63
N PRO A 322 -0.35 5.68 -33.53
CA PRO A 322 0.97 5.20 -33.12
C PRO A 322 1.09 3.68 -33.02
N PHE A 323 -0.02 2.99 -32.75
CA PHE A 323 -0.05 1.54 -32.58
C PHE A 323 -0.41 0.78 -33.86
N GLU A 324 -1.02 1.41 -34.87
CA GLU A 324 -1.51 0.73 -36.08
C GLU A 324 -0.36 0.31 -37.02
N SER A 325 0.71 1.10 -37.09
CA SER A 325 1.88 0.79 -37.91
C SER A 325 2.83 -0.26 -37.30
N MET A 326 2.64 -0.65 -36.03
CA MET A 326 3.55 -1.54 -35.33
C MET A 326 3.46 -2.98 -35.82
N SER A 327 4.64 -3.61 -35.98
CA SER A 327 4.76 -5.02 -36.31
C SER A 327 4.43 -5.93 -35.11
N LYS A 328 4.10 -7.20 -35.36
CA LYS A 328 3.85 -8.18 -34.30
C LYS A 328 5.04 -8.29 -33.32
N ALA A 329 6.26 -8.37 -33.84
CA ALA A 329 7.47 -8.50 -33.03
C ALA A 329 7.73 -7.25 -32.16
N GLU A 330 7.46 -6.05 -32.70
CA GLU A 330 7.57 -4.80 -31.93
C GLU A 330 6.53 -4.75 -30.81
N LEU A 331 5.28 -5.13 -31.08
CA LEU A 331 4.21 -5.17 -30.08
C LEU A 331 4.53 -6.15 -28.95
N GLU A 332 5.00 -7.36 -29.29
CA GLU A 332 5.41 -8.36 -28.31
C GLU A 332 6.57 -7.85 -27.44
N GLY A 333 7.61 -7.27 -28.05
CA GLY A 333 8.73 -6.67 -27.31
C GLY A 333 8.30 -5.57 -26.34
N ARG A 334 7.48 -4.62 -26.81
CA ARG A 334 6.96 -3.52 -25.97
C ARG A 334 6.04 -4.02 -24.84
N LEU A 335 5.21 -5.03 -25.11
CA LEU A 335 4.33 -5.64 -24.11
C LEU A 335 5.12 -6.43 -23.06
N ASP A 336 6.17 -7.15 -23.47
CA ASP A 336 7.05 -7.89 -22.57
C ASP A 336 7.86 -6.94 -21.68
N GLU A 337 8.29 -5.80 -22.22
CA GLU A 337 8.90 -4.73 -21.42
C GLU A 337 7.94 -4.17 -20.35
N LEU A 338 6.66 -4.01 -20.67
CA LEU A 338 5.64 -3.61 -19.69
C LEU A 338 5.31 -4.73 -18.69
N ALA A 339 5.46 -6.00 -19.09
CA ALA A 339 5.17 -7.20 -18.29
C ALA A 339 6.31 -7.62 -17.36
N MET A 340 7.56 -7.26 -17.65
CA MET A 340 8.71 -7.40 -16.71
C MET A 340 8.50 -6.56 -15.43
N GLY A 341 7.64 -5.54 -15.50
CA GLY A 341 7.45 -4.57 -14.42
C GLY A 341 6.24 -4.78 -13.53
N ARG A 342 5.04 -5.13 -14.03
CA ARG A 342 3.77 -4.52 -13.55
C ARG A 342 3.88 -3.00 -13.61
N ILE A 343 2.96 -2.35 -14.34
CA ILE A 343 3.00 -0.90 -14.56
C ILE A 343 2.95 -0.13 -13.22
N MET A 344 2.09 -0.59 -12.32
CA MET A 344 1.80 0.01 -11.03
C MET A 344 2.64 -0.61 -9.91
N ALA A 345 3.28 0.22 -9.09
CA ALA A 345 3.89 -0.20 -7.82
C ALA A 345 2.78 -0.61 -6.82
N PRO A 346 3.08 -1.44 -5.79
CA PRO A 346 2.13 -1.62 -4.70
C PRO A 346 1.78 -0.27 -4.07
N PRO A 347 0.51 -0.04 -3.69
CA PRO A 347 0.13 1.19 -3.01
C PRO A 347 0.86 1.31 -1.68
N GLU A 348 1.19 2.54 -1.30
CA GLU A 348 1.79 2.89 -0.02
C GLU A 348 0.91 3.88 0.71
N GLN A 349 0.83 3.74 2.02
CA GLN A 349 0.07 4.66 2.86
C GLN A 349 0.81 5.98 3.05
N LEU A 350 0.07 7.07 2.91
CA LEU A 350 0.47 8.42 3.28
C LEU A 350 -0.51 8.94 4.32
N SER A 351 -0.05 9.11 5.55
CA SER A 351 -0.82 9.76 6.60
C SER A 351 -0.46 11.24 6.66
N VAL A 352 -1.46 12.11 6.68
CA VAL A 352 -1.29 13.56 6.76
C VAL A 352 -2.07 14.09 7.95
N TYR A 353 -1.35 14.57 8.95
CA TYR A 353 -1.93 15.28 10.09
C TYR A 353 -1.97 16.77 9.80
N VAL A 354 -3.12 17.38 10.07
CA VAL A 354 -3.36 18.80 9.80
C VAL A 354 -3.73 19.46 11.12
N THR A 355 -2.88 20.37 11.57
CA THR A 355 -3.13 21.20 12.76
C THR A 355 -3.15 22.68 12.37
N LYS A 356 -3.35 23.57 13.35
CA LYS A 356 -3.28 25.01 13.12
C LYS A 356 -1.87 25.44 12.69
N ASN A 357 -1.71 25.76 11.41
CA ASN A 357 -0.47 26.23 10.78
C ASN A 357 0.66 25.17 10.65
N VAL A 358 0.40 23.89 10.98
CA VAL A 358 1.35 22.79 10.82
C VAL A 358 0.72 21.64 10.06
N VAL A 359 1.47 21.06 9.12
CA VAL A 359 1.10 19.84 8.40
C VAL A 359 2.21 18.83 8.58
N ILE A 360 1.86 17.59 8.92
CA ILE A 360 2.82 16.49 9.09
C ILE A 360 2.44 15.39 8.11
N SER A 361 3.31 15.08 7.16
CA SER A 361 3.15 13.95 6.24
C SER A 361 4.07 12.80 6.66
N VAL A 362 3.53 11.59 6.72
CA VAL A 362 4.24 10.37 7.10
C VAL A 362 4.06 9.33 6.00
N GLN A 363 5.17 8.83 5.44
CA GLN A 363 5.16 7.80 4.42
C GLN A 363 6.30 6.80 4.64
N LYS A 364 6.05 5.51 4.38
CA LYS A 364 7.03 4.44 4.63
C LYS A 364 8.27 4.49 3.72
N SER A 365 8.09 4.83 2.45
CA SER A 365 9.20 4.93 1.48
C SER A 365 9.53 6.39 1.14
N THR A 366 10.69 6.61 0.52
CA THR A 366 11.07 7.93 0.01
C THR A 366 10.09 8.40 -1.05
N SER A 367 9.42 9.51 -0.77
CA SER A 367 8.31 10.00 -1.57
C SER A 367 8.76 10.92 -2.70
N MET A 368 8.05 10.90 -3.84
CA MET A 368 8.15 11.98 -4.83
C MET A 368 7.47 13.26 -4.33
N LEU A 369 6.54 13.15 -3.38
CA LEU A 369 5.72 14.24 -2.87
C LEU A 369 6.59 15.39 -2.32
N TRP A 370 7.59 15.08 -1.50
CA TRP A 370 8.53 16.08 -0.96
C TRP A 370 9.20 16.89 -2.06
N ARG A 371 9.74 16.22 -3.09
CA ARG A 371 10.46 16.86 -4.20
C ARG A 371 9.53 17.69 -5.08
N THR A 372 8.33 17.20 -5.37
CA THR A 372 7.35 17.89 -6.22
C THR A 372 6.84 19.16 -5.56
N LEU A 373 6.42 19.07 -4.29
CA LEU A 373 5.89 20.22 -3.55
C LEU A 373 6.98 21.22 -3.17
N LYS A 374 8.20 20.76 -2.83
CA LYS A 374 9.33 21.67 -2.60
C LYS A 374 9.60 22.54 -3.82
N ARG A 375 9.61 21.96 -5.04
CA ARG A 375 9.77 22.72 -6.29
C ARG A 375 8.63 23.74 -6.50
N ARG A 376 7.39 23.37 -6.15
CA ARG A 376 6.24 24.29 -6.21
C ARG A 376 6.43 25.45 -5.21
N LEU A 377 6.87 25.18 -3.97
CA LEU A 377 7.11 26.17 -2.91
C LEU A 377 8.30 27.10 -3.16
N ASP A 378 9.35 26.60 -3.83
CA ASP A 378 10.52 27.42 -4.19
C ASP A 378 10.13 28.56 -5.16
N MET A 379 9.06 28.37 -5.95
CA MET A 379 8.50 29.42 -6.81
C MET A 379 7.69 30.44 -5.98
N SER A 380 8.15 31.70 -5.96
CA SER A 380 7.56 32.79 -5.16
C SER A 380 6.10 33.11 -5.50
N TYR A 381 5.73 32.98 -6.78
CA TYR A 381 4.39 33.27 -7.29
C TYR A 381 3.45 32.05 -7.24
N SER A 382 3.88 30.92 -6.70
CA SER A 382 3.02 29.74 -6.61
C SER A 382 1.88 29.96 -5.60
N LYS A 383 0.68 29.52 -5.96
CA LYS A 383 -0.47 29.57 -5.06
C LYS A 383 -0.24 28.81 -3.76
N VAL A 384 0.54 27.72 -3.80
CA VAL A 384 0.93 26.93 -2.62
C VAL A 384 1.68 27.78 -1.62
N ARG A 385 2.63 28.60 -2.07
CA ARG A 385 3.43 29.47 -1.21
C ARG A 385 2.65 30.64 -0.63
N GLN A 386 1.68 31.16 -1.39
CA GLN A 386 0.83 32.29 -0.98
C GLN A 386 -0.28 31.90 0.00
N SER A 387 -0.58 30.61 0.12
CA SER A 387 -1.74 30.10 0.86
C SER A 387 -1.35 29.41 2.16
N GLY A 388 -2.34 29.19 3.03
CA GLY A 388 -2.19 28.50 4.32
C GLY A 388 -2.15 26.97 4.21
N THR A 389 -2.35 26.31 5.36
CA THR A 389 -2.30 24.84 5.51
C THR A 389 -3.30 24.12 4.63
N THR A 390 -4.53 24.64 4.51
CA THR A 390 -5.58 24.05 3.69
C THR A 390 -5.14 23.84 2.24
N PHE A 391 -4.47 24.83 1.65
CA PHE A 391 -4.04 24.73 0.25
C PHE A 391 -2.87 23.74 0.10
N LEU A 392 -2.00 23.65 1.11
CA LEU A 392 -0.95 22.63 1.13
C LEU A 392 -1.56 21.21 1.18
N VAL A 393 -2.60 21.01 1.99
CA VAL A 393 -3.34 19.74 2.05
C VAL A 393 -3.95 19.40 0.70
N TYR A 394 -4.65 20.34 0.07
CA TYR A 394 -5.12 20.18 -1.31
C TYR A 394 -3.97 19.79 -2.24
N SER A 395 -2.83 20.48 -2.17
CA SER A 395 -1.68 20.23 -3.03
C SER A 395 -1.07 18.84 -2.82
N ILE A 396 -1.12 18.31 -1.60
CA ILE A 396 -0.72 16.93 -1.29
C ILE A 396 -1.67 15.94 -1.97
N VAL A 397 -2.99 16.12 -1.81
CA VAL A 397 -4.00 15.24 -2.43
C VAL A 397 -3.91 15.31 -3.96
N ASP A 398 -3.77 16.50 -4.52
CA ASP A 398 -3.59 16.78 -5.96
C ASP A 398 -2.42 15.99 -6.54
N VAL A 399 -1.24 16.06 -5.90
CA VAL A 399 -0.06 15.29 -6.31
C VAL A 399 -0.32 13.77 -6.24
N CYS A 400 -1.06 13.29 -5.24
CA CYS A 400 -1.40 11.87 -5.14
C CYS A 400 -2.32 11.41 -6.28
N VAL A 401 -3.28 12.24 -6.68
CA VAL A 401 -4.22 11.95 -7.77
C VAL A 401 -3.55 12.07 -9.14
N ASP A 402 -2.69 13.06 -9.33
CA ASP A 402 -1.94 13.30 -10.57
C ASP A 402 -1.09 12.07 -10.97
N GLU A 403 -0.53 11.34 -9.99
CA GLU A 403 0.28 10.14 -10.22
C GLU A 403 -0.54 8.97 -10.80
N LEU A 404 -1.86 8.95 -10.65
CA LEU A 404 -2.73 7.90 -11.17
C LEU A 404 -2.96 8.03 -12.69
N SER A 405 -2.94 9.25 -13.23
CA SER A 405 -3.27 9.53 -14.64
C SER A 405 -2.27 8.91 -15.64
N PRO A 406 -0.93 9.01 -15.45
CA PRO A 406 0.01 8.29 -16.29
C PRO A 406 -0.22 6.78 -16.26
N ILE A 407 -0.51 6.20 -15.09
CA ILE A 407 -0.75 4.77 -14.92
C ILE A 407 -2.00 4.34 -15.71
N ALA A 408 -3.12 5.05 -15.57
CA ALA A 408 -4.35 4.76 -16.32
C ALA A 408 -4.12 4.78 -17.85
N HIS A 409 -3.45 5.82 -18.37
CA HIS A 409 -3.19 5.92 -19.80
C HIS A 409 -2.21 4.87 -20.32
N THR A 410 -1.25 4.41 -19.51
CA THR A 410 -0.35 3.31 -19.90
C THR A 410 -1.07 1.97 -20.00
N TYR A 411 -2.06 1.71 -19.14
CA TYR A 411 -2.97 0.60 -19.33
C TYR A 411 -3.76 0.74 -20.63
N GLY A 412 -4.18 1.96 -20.98
CA GLY A 412 -4.76 2.27 -22.27
C GLY A 412 -3.88 1.88 -23.45
N ALA A 413 -2.60 2.28 -23.42
CA ALA A 413 -1.61 1.86 -24.42
C ALA A 413 -1.49 0.33 -24.49
N LYS A 414 -1.42 -0.35 -23.33
CA LYS A 414 -1.33 -1.81 -23.24
C LYS A 414 -2.54 -2.49 -23.88
N VAL A 415 -3.76 -2.02 -23.61
CA VAL A 415 -4.99 -2.54 -24.23
C VAL A 415 -5.01 -2.29 -25.73
N ALA A 416 -4.58 -1.11 -26.19
CA ALA A 416 -4.47 -0.80 -27.62
C ALA A 416 -3.48 -1.73 -28.34
N MET A 417 -2.30 -1.96 -27.75
CA MET A 417 -1.31 -2.89 -28.28
C MET A 417 -1.82 -4.34 -28.32
N LEU A 418 -2.51 -4.80 -27.26
CA LEU A 418 -3.13 -6.13 -27.25
C LEU A 418 -4.23 -6.26 -28.31
N SER A 419 -5.03 -5.21 -28.51
CA SER A 419 -6.03 -5.16 -29.59
C SER A 419 -5.39 -5.31 -30.96
N ARG A 420 -4.27 -4.60 -31.20
CA ARG A 420 -3.52 -4.71 -32.45
C ARG A 420 -2.90 -6.10 -32.63
N LEU A 421 -2.36 -6.68 -31.57
CA LEU A 421 -1.78 -8.02 -31.59
C LEU A 421 -2.82 -9.09 -31.95
N LEU A 422 -4.05 -8.98 -31.41
CA LEU A 422 -5.17 -9.87 -31.76
C LEU A 422 -5.53 -9.80 -33.25
N ARG A 423 -5.45 -8.61 -33.87
CA ARG A 423 -5.71 -8.44 -35.31
C ARG A 423 -4.63 -9.07 -36.19
N HIS A 424 -3.37 -9.03 -35.76
CA HIS A 424 -2.24 -9.63 -36.50
C HIS A 424 -2.26 -11.16 -36.45
N ASP A 425 -2.56 -11.75 -35.29
CA ASP A 425 -2.57 -13.21 -35.12
C ASP A 425 -3.77 -13.68 -34.27
N PRO A 426 -4.98 -13.72 -34.84
CA PRO A 426 -6.18 -14.16 -34.13
C PRO A 426 -6.16 -15.66 -33.79
N ARG A 427 -5.26 -16.46 -34.40
CA ARG A 427 -5.19 -17.91 -34.19
C ARG A 427 -4.47 -18.27 -32.89
N ASN A 428 -3.35 -17.62 -32.63
CA ASN A 428 -2.48 -17.94 -31.49
C ASN A 428 -2.56 -16.93 -30.34
N PHE A 429 -3.48 -15.96 -30.41
CA PHE A 429 -3.60 -14.96 -29.35
C PHE A 429 -4.01 -15.58 -28.01
N ASP A 430 -3.28 -15.20 -26.96
CA ASP A 430 -3.53 -15.64 -25.59
C ASP A 430 -4.49 -14.68 -24.86
N ALA A 431 -5.72 -15.14 -24.65
CA ALA A 431 -6.76 -14.39 -23.93
C ALA A 431 -6.38 -14.11 -22.46
N ASP A 432 -5.50 -14.90 -21.84
CA ASP A 432 -5.06 -14.67 -20.45
C ASP A 432 -4.30 -13.35 -20.30
N ARG A 433 -3.66 -12.85 -21.38
CA ARG A 433 -3.02 -11.53 -21.39
C ARG A 433 -4.02 -10.41 -21.15
N LEU A 434 -5.21 -10.51 -21.75
CA LEU A 434 -6.32 -9.56 -21.53
C LEU A 434 -6.89 -9.69 -20.12
N ALA A 435 -7.05 -10.92 -19.61
CA ALA A 435 -7.53 -11.15 -18.25
C ALA A 435 -6.58 -10.57 -17.19
N LYS A 436 -5.26 -10.76 -17.36
CA LYS A 436 -4.23 -10.16 -16.50
C LYS A 436 -4.28 -8.63 -16.55
N CYS A 437 -4.38 -8.04 -17.75
CA CYS A 437 -4.52 -6.59 -17.92
C CYS A 437 -5.79 -6.05 -17.25
N SER A 438 -6.93 -6.73 -17.42
CA SER A 438 -8.20 -6.37 -16.76
C SER A 438 -8.08 -6.41 -15.22
N LYS A 439 -7.37 -7.41 -14.67
CA LYS A 439 -7.11 -7.50 -13.23
C LYS A 439 -6.27 -6.31 -12.72
N GLU A 440 -5.24 -5.91 -13.47
CA GLU A 440 -4.41 -4.74 -13.14
C GLU A 440 -5.20 -3.43 -13.17
N ILE A 441 -6.03 -3.22 -14.20
CA ILE A 441 -6.91 -2.04 -14.32
C ILE A 441 -7.93 -1.99 -13.16
N LYS A 442 -8.54 -3.13 -12.80
CA LYS A 442 -9.41 -3.21 -11.61
C LYS A 442 -8.69 -2.81 -10.33
N GLY A 443 -7.42 -3.20 -10.20
CA GLY A 443 -6.58 -2.80 -9.07
C GLY A 443 -6.45 -1.28 -8.95
N LEU A 444 -6.20 -0.58 -10.06
CA LEU A 444 -6.19 0.88 -10.09
C LEU A 444 -7.57 1.48 -9.74
N LYS A 445 -8.64 0.93 -10.34
CA LYS A 445 -10.02 1.40 -10.09
C LYS A 445 -10.42 1.34 -8.62
N LEU A 446 -10.00 0.30 -7.90
CA LEU A 446 -10.30 0.13 -6.48
C LEU A 446 -9.76 1.28 -5.60
N LEU A 447 -8.75 2.02 -6.08
CA LEU A 447 -8.16 3.17 -5.38
C LEU A 447 -8.97 4.46 -5.58
N CYS A 448 -9.64 4.60 -6.73
CA CYS A 448 -10.36 5.83 -7.10
C CYS A 448 -11.58 6.08 -6.19
N LYS A 449 -12.37 5.05 -5.89
CA LYS A 449 -13.60 5.20 -5.12
C LYS A 449 -13.38 5.73 -3.69
N PRO A 450 -12.47 5.15 -2.87
CA PRO A 450 -12.19 5.68 -1.53
C PRO A 450 -11.63 7.11 -1.56
N LEU A 451 -10.75 7.44 -2.52
CA LEU A 451 -10.24 8.80 -2.68
C LEU A 451 -11.36 9.80 -2.94
N ARG A 452 -12.34 9.44 -3.78
CA ARG A 452 -13.53 10.27 -4.06
C ARG A 452 -14.43 10.45 -2.83
N GLU A 453 -14.60 9.39 -2.04
CA GLU A 453 -15.40 9.45 -0.80
C GLU A 453 -14.72 10.34 0.24
N MET A 454 -13.40 10.22 0.39
CA MET A 454 -12.58 11.06 1.25
C MET A 454 -12.63 12.54 0.82
N THR A 455 -12.46 12.86 -0.47
CA THR A 455 -12.58 14.27 -0.94
C THR A 455 -13.98 14.83 -0.70
N THR A 456 -15.02 13.99 -0.80
CA THR A 456 -16.39 14.37 -0.43
C THR A 456 -16.52 14.68 1.05
N GLN A 457 -15.87 13.92 1.93
CA GLN A 457 -15.83 14.19 3.37
C GLN A 457 -15.10 15.50 3.69
N LEU A 458 -13.93 15.73 3.06
CA LEU A 458 -13.18 16.99 3.18
C LEU A 458 -14.05 18.19 2.81
N MET A 459 -14.75 18.13 1.68
CA MET A 459 -15.61 19.22 1.20
C MET A 459 -16.84 19.50 2.08
N LYS A 460 -17.26 18.52 2.89
CA LYS A 460 -18.37 18.67 3.84
C LYS A 460 -17.92 19.14 5.22
N SER A 461 -16.63 19.01 5.52
CA SER A 461 -16.07 19.44 6.81
C SER A 461 -16.03 20.96 6.91
N ASN A 462 -16.12 21.49 8.13
CA ASN A 462 -15.99 22.91 8.40
C ASN A 462 -14.51 23.37 8.44
N ASP A 463 -13.56 22.44 8.31
CA ASP A 463 -12.12 22.72 8.39
C ASP A 463 -11.58 23.37 7.12
N PHE A 464 -12.35 23.34 6.02
CA PHE A 464 -11.96 23.85 4.72
C PHE A 464 -13.03 24.79 4.15
N GLU A 465 -12.67 26.05 3.93
CA GLU A 465 -13.61 27.10 3.50
C GLU A 465 -13.17 27.83 2.23
N GLY A 466 -14.14 28.48 1.58
CA GLY A 466 -13.91 29.45 0.51
C GLY A 466 -13.38 28.87 -0.80
N GLU A 467 -12.29 29.46 -1.31
CA GLU A 467 -11.71 29.11 -2.62
C GLU A 467 -11.18 27.67 -2.65
N THR A 468 -10.73 27.15 -1.50
CA THR A 468 -10.11 25.82 -1.35
C THR A 468 -11.06 24.68 -1.74
N LEU A 469 -12.36 24.84 -1.49
CA LEU A 469 -13.40 23.89 -1.90
C LEU A 469 -13.53 23.74 -3.42
N ARG A 470 -13.19 24.77 -4.20
CA ARG A 470 -13.17 24.68 -5.66
C ARG A 470 -12.04 23.79 -6.16
N TYR A 471 -10.88 23.85 -5.50
CA TYR A 471 -9.74 23.01 -5.84
C TYR A 471 -9.98 21.54 -5.47
N PHE A 472 -10.63 21.27 -4.33
CA PHE A 472 -11.03 19.88 -4.01
C PHE A 472 -12.05 19.30 -5.00
N ARG A 473 -12.94 20.13 -5.56
CA ARG A 473 -13.85 19.70 -6.64
C ARG A 473 -13.08 19.31 -7.90
N ASP A 474 -12.07 20.09 -8.27
CA ASP A 474 -11.20 19.78 -9.41
C ASP A 474 -10.49 18.43 -9.23
N VAL A 475 -9.95 18.17 -8.02
CA VAL A 475 -9.38 16.84 -7.67
C VAL A 475 -10.43 15.74 -7.81
N GLN A 476 -11.66 15.99 -7.34
CA GLN A 476 -12.75 15.02 -7.45
C GLN A 476 -13.08 14.71 -8.92
N ASP A 477 -13.13 15.73 -9.77
CA ASP A 477 -13.35 15.58 -11.22
C ASP A 477 -12.20 14.80 -11.86
N HIS A 478 -10.94 15.07 -11.47
CA HIS A 478 -9.78 14.30 -11.94
C HIS A 478 -9.86 12.82 -11.56
N VAL A 479 -10.21 12.49 -10.30
CA VAL A 479 -10.41 11.10 -9.86
C VAL A 479 -11.55 10.43 -10.64
N MET A 480 -12.64 11.15 -10.89
CA MET A 480 -13.79 10.65 -11.67
C MET A 480 -13.39 10.32 -13.11
N VAL A 481 -12.65 11.20 -13.79
CA VAL A 481 -12.15 10.95 -15.15
C VAL A 481 -11.26 9.71 -15.20
N ILE A 482 -10.42 9.49 -14.18
CA ILE A 482 -9.58 8.30 -14.08
C ILE A 482 -10.42 7.02 -13.86
N ASP A 483 -11.45 7.09 -13.01
CA ASP A 483 -12.38 5.98 -12.76
C ASP A 483 -13.14 5.58 -14.04
N GLU A 484 -13.70 6.57 -14.76
CA GLU A 484 -14.37 6.38 -16.06
C GLU A 484 -13.42 5.80 -17.12
N THR A 485 -12.18 6.29 -17.16
CA THR A 485 -11.15 5.74 -18.05
C THR A 485 -10.89 4.27 -17.74
N CYS A 486 -10.81 3.89 -16.45
CA CYS A 486 -10.66 2.49 -16.06
C CYS A 486 -11.86 1.66 -16.52
N ASP A 487 -13.09 2.18 -16.41
CA ASP A 487 -14.30 1.49 -16.89
C ASP A 487 -14.28 1.26 -18.40
N HIS A 488 -13.98 2.30 -19.18
CA HIS A 488 -13.84 2.19 -20.63
C HIS A 488 -12.80 1.13 -21.02
N LEU A 489 -11.66 1.07 -20.31
CA LEU A 489 -10.63 0.08 -20.57
C LEU A 489 -11.06 -1.35 -20.20
N LEU A 490 -11.83 -1.52 -19.12
CA LEU A 490 -12.36 -2.82 -18.72
C LEU A 490 -13.41 -3.34 -19.72
N ASP A 491 -14.28 -2.47 -20.21
CA ASP A 491 -15.24 -2.81 -21.26
C ASP A 491 -14.55 -3.11 -22.59
N ARG A 492 -13.51 -2.36 -22.94
CA ARG A 492 -12.66 -2.68 -24.09
C ARG A 492 -12.00 -4.05 -23.94
N CYS A 493 -11.48 -4.40 -22.76
CA CYS A 493 -10.93 -5.72 -22.51
C CYS A 493 -11.98 -6.83 -22.70
N ARG A 494 -13.21 -6.65 -22.20
CA ARG A 494 -14.32 -7.60 -22.38
C ARG A 494 -14.65 -7.80 -23.86
N SER A 495 -14.84 -6.70 -24.59
CA SER A 495 -15.08 -6.75 -26.04
C SER A 495 -13.96 -7.45 -26.80
N LEU A 496 -12.69 -7.26 -26.42
CA LEU A 496 -11.57 -7.94 -27.07
C LEU A 496 -11.51 -9.45 -26.76
N VAL A 497 -11.95 -9.86 -25.56
CA VAL A 497 -12.10 -11.28 -25.23
C VAL A 497 -13.19 -11.91 -26.10
N ASP A 498 -14.32 -11.22 -26.29
CA ASP A 498 -15.40 -11.68 -27.16
C ASP A 498 -14.94 -11.73 -28.63
N ASP A 499 -14.20 -10.73 -29.12
CA ASP A 499 -13.59 -10.73 -30.45
C ASP A 499 -12.65 -11.92 -30.65
N CYS A 500 -11.86 -12.27 -29.63
CA CYS A 500 -10.99 -13.44 -29.66
C CYS A 500 -11.78 -14.76 -29.75
N HIS A 501 -12.83 -14.91 -28.95
CA HIS A 501 -13.72 -16.08 -29.03
C HIS A 501 -14.43 -16.17 -30.38
N ASN A 502 -14.92 -15.05 -30.91
CA ASN A 502 -15.56 -14.99 -32.23
C ASN A 502 -14.60 -15.38 -33.35
N ALA A 503 -13.35 -14.91 -33.30
CA ALA A 503 -12.33 -15.30 -34.27
C ALA A 503 -12.04 -16.81 -34.21
N ARG A 504 -11.97 -17.40 -33.01
CA ARG A 504 -11.82 -18.85 -32.82
C ARG A 504 -13.01 -19.64 -33.35
N HIS A 505 -14.24 -19.20 -33.07
CA HIS A 505 -15.44 -19.83 -33.59
C HIS A 505 -15.53 -19.75 -35.12
N SER A 506 -15.14 -18.62 -35.71
CA SER A 506 -15.06 -18.45 -37.16
C SER A 506 -14.10 -19.46 -37.78
N GLN A 507 -12.91 -19.64 -37.19
CA GLN A 507 -11.93 -20.63 -37.63
C GLN A 507 -12.44 -22.07 -37.49
N GLN A 508 -13.08 -22.40 -36.36
CA GLN A 508 -13.68 -23.73 -36.17
C GLN A 508 -14.76 -24.00 -37.22
N SER A 509 -15.55 -22.98 -37.56
CA SER A 509 -16.55 -23.08 -38.60
C SER A 509 -15.89 -23.35 -39.96
N GLU A 510 -14.83 -22.61 -40.32
CA GLU A 510 -14.05 -22.83 -41.56
C GLU A 510 -13.47 -24.26 -41.64
N VAL A 511 -12.87 -24.76 -40.56
CA VAL A 511 -12.37 -26.15 -40.49
C VAL A 511 -13.51 -27.17 -40.63
N SER A 512 -14.65 -26.93 -39.99
CA SER A 512 -15.82 -27.81 -40.14
C SER A 512 -16.37 -27.79 -41.56
N TYR A 513 -16.41 -26.63 -42.22
CA TYR A 513 -16.86 -26.51 -43.61
C TYR A 513 -15.96 -27.28 -44.56
N THR A 514 -14.63 -27.13 -44.43
CA THR A 514 -13.66 -27.86 -45.27
C THR A 514 -13.75 -29.37 -45.06
N LEU A 515 -13.84 -29.83 -43.80
CA LEU A 515 -14.04 -31.26 -43.51
C LEU A 515 -15.35 -31.80 -44.10
N THR A 516 -16.44 -31.03 -43.98
CA THR A 516 -17.76 -31.43 -44.52
C THR A 516 -17.75 -31.49 -46.04
N LEU A 517 -17.08 -30.54 -46.70
CA LEU A 517 -16.92 -30.55 -48.15
C LEU A 517 -16.18 -31.81 -48.62
N VAL A 518 -15.05 -32.13 -47.97
CA VAL A 518 -14.29 -33.34 -48.26
C VAL A 518 -15.15 -34.59 -48.01
N ALA A 519 -15.80 -34.71 -46.85
CA ALA A 519 -16.64 -35.85 -46.52
C ALA A 519 -17.82 -36.03 -47.49
N THR A 520 -18.47 -34.95 -47.92
CA THR A 520 -19.62 -35.03 -48.84
C THR A 520 -19.21 -35.51 -50.23
N VAL A 521 -17.99 -35.21 -50.67
CA VAL A 521 -17.45 -35.71 -51.95
C VAL A 521 -17.02 -37.18 -51.82
N PHE A 522 -16.37 -37.57 -50.72
CA PHE A 522 -15.79 -38.91 -50.57
C PHE A 522 -16.77 -39.98 -50.06
N LEU A 523 -17.74 -39.65 -49.20
CA LEU A 523 -18.66 -40.65 -48.61
C LEU A 523 -19.47 -41.43 -49.67
N PRO A 524 -20.08 -40.79 -50.69
CA PRO A 524 -20.76 -41.52 -51.76
C PRO A 524 -19.82 -42.39 -52.59
N ALA A 525 -18.60 -41.88 -52.88
CA ALA A 525 -17.59 -42.63 -53.61
C ALA A 525 -17.09 -43.85 -52.80
N GLN A 526 -16.91 -43.70 -51.49
CA GLN A 526 -16.52 -44.76 -50.59
C GLN A 526 -17.62 -45.82 -50.44
N PHE A 527 -18.88 -45.40 -50.40
CA PHE A 527 -20.02 -46.32 -50.41
C PHE A 527 -20.06 -47.13 -51.71
N LEU A 528 -19.91 -46.47 -52.87
CA LEU A 528 -19.91 -47.13 -54.18
C LEU A 528 -18.73 -48.11 -54.32
N THR A 529 -17.51 -47.70 -53.95
CA THR A 529 -16.34 -48.61 -53.95
C THR A 529 -16.56 -49.79 -53.00
N GLY A 530 -17.15 -49.56 -51.82
CA GLY A 530 -17.50 -50.62 -50.88
C GLY A 530 -18.51 -51.62 -51.45
N LEU A 531 -19.58 -51.12 -52.11
CA LEU A 531 -20.62 -51.95 -52.73
C LEU A 531 -20.05 -52.88 -53.81
N TYR A 532 -19.24 -52.34 -54.73
CA TYR A 532 -18.59 -53.13 -55.79
C TYR A 532 -17.36 -53.91 -55.30
N GLY A 533 -16.91 -53.68 -54.07
CA GLY A 533 -15.87 -54.47 -53.40
C GLY A 533 -16.40 -55.71 -52.66
N MET A 534 -17.70 -55.96 -52.69
CA MET A 534 -18.32 -57.13 -52.04
C MET A 534 -18.19 -58.37 -52.93
N ASN A 535 -17.86 -59.53 -52.33
CA ASN A 535 -17.70 -60.80 -53.04
C ASN A 535 -19.04 -61.51 -53.32
N PHE A 536 -19.88 -60.93 -54.17
CA PHE A 536 -21.13 -61.57 -54.62
C PHE A 536 -20.97 -62.23 -55.99
N VAL A 537 -21.68 -63.36 -56.19
CA VAL A 537 -21.61 -64.16 -57.42
C VAL A 537 -22.47 -63.56 -58.56
N ASN A 538 -23.59 -62.92 -58.23
CA ASN A 538 -24.53 -62.40 -59.24
C ASN A 538 -24.59 -60.87 -59.20
N MET A 539 -23.62 -60.22 -59.84
CA MET A 539 -23.58 -58.77 -60.08
C MET A 539 -23.49 -58.53 -61.60
N PRO A 540 -24.63 -58.31 -62.30
CA PRO A 540 -24.66 -58.19 -63.75
C PRO A 540 -23.79 -57.04 -64.29
N GLU A 541 -23.55 -56.00 -63.48
CA GLU A 541 -22.77 -54.82 -63.84
C GLU A 541 -21.26 -55.09 -64.03
N LEU A 542 -20.72 -56.14 -63.40
CA LEU A 542 -19.31 -56.56 -63.52
C LEU A 542 -19.02 -57.29 -64.84
N GLN A 543 -20.04 -57.83 -65.50
CA GLN A 543 -19.90 -58.57 -66.77
C GLN A 543 -20.01 -57.66 -68.01
N CYS A 544 -20.32 -56.38 -67.83
CA CYS A 544 -20.39 -55.39 -68.91
C CYS A 544 -19.00 -54.94 -69.37
N GLU A 545 -18.74 -54.94 -70.69
CA GLU A 545 -17.45 -54.58 -71.30
C GLU A 545 -16.94 -53.18 -70.91
N TYR A 546 -17.85 -52.22 -70.73
CA TYR A 546 -17.54 -50.83 -70.32
C TYR A 546 -17.86 -50.52 -68.85
N GLY A 547 -18.17 -51.52 -68.01
CA GLY A 547 -18.66 -51.33 -66.64
C GLY A 547 -17.73 -50.47 -65.77
N TYR A 548 -16.42 -50.68 -65.89
CA TYR A 548 -15.41 -49.89 -65.16
C TYR A 548 -15.38 -48.41 -65.57
N MET A 549 -15.56 -48.10 -66.86
CA MET A 549 -15.59 -46.71 -67.36
C MET A 549 -16.89 -46.00 -66.95
N ILE A 550 -18.02 -46.71 -67.02
CA ILE A 550 -19.32 -46.22 -66.58
C ILE A 550 -19.28 -45.88 -65.07
N TRP A 551 -18.64 -46.72 -64.26
CA TRP A 551 -18.46 -46.48 -62.83
C TRP A 551 -17.72 -45.17 -62.54
N TRP A 552 -16.55 -44.95 -63.16
CA TRP A 552 -15.81 -43.68 -63.01
C TRP A 552 -16.62 -42.47 -63.48
N GLY A 553 -17.42 -42.62 -64.55
CA GLY A 553 -18.35 -41.59 -65.02
C GLY A 553 -19.38 -41.21 -63.96
N VAL A 554 -20.00 -42.20 -63.31
CA VAL A 554 -20.99 -41.97 -62.23
C VAL A 554 -20.34 -41.28 -61.03
N VAL A 555 -19.19 -41.77 -60.56
CA VAL A 555 -18.46 -41.17 -59.42
C VAL A 555 -18.07 -39.73 -59.72
N SER A 556 -17.52 -39.46 -60.91
CA SER A 556 -17.15 -38.11 -61.33
C SER A 556 -18.37 -37.19 -61.44
N THR A 557 -19.51 -37.71 -61.89
CA THR A 557 -20.77 -36.93 -61.98
C THR A 557 -21.30 -36.56 -60.59
N ILE A 558 -21.26 -37.48 -59.63
CA ILE A 558 -21.68 -37.22 -58.23
C ILE A 558 -20.72 -36.20 -57.57
N ALA A 559 -19.41 -36.36 -57.75
CA ALA A 559 -18.42 -35.45 -57.20
C ALA A 559 -18.55 -34.03 -57.78
N THR A 560 -18.69 -33.91 -59.11
CA THR A 560 -18.88 -32.60 -59.75
C THR A 560 -20.24 -31.97 -59.41
N GLY A 561 -21.31 -32.77 -59.35
CA GLY A 561 -22.65 -32.33 -58.94
C GLY A 561 -22.71 -31.79 -57.51
N THR A 562 -22.05 -32.46 -56.56
CA THR A 562 -21.97 -32.00 -55.16
C THR A 562 -21.16 -30.70 -55.03
N VAL A 563 -20.02 -30.57 -55.71
CA VAL A 563 -19.21 -29.34 -55.72
C VAL A 563 -19.98 -28.17 -56.34
N THR A 564 -20.65 -28.39 -57.48
CA THR A 564 -21.46 -27.34 -58.13
C THR A 564 -22.63 -26.90 -57.26
N TYR A 565 -23.29 -27.82 -56.57
CA TYR A 565 -24.34 -27.47 -55.61
C TYR A 565 -23.83 -26.55 -54.47
N PHE A 566 -22.69 -26.88 -53.86
CA PHE A 566 -22.11 -26.05 -52.80
C PHE A 566 -21.66 -24.67 -53.27
N LYS A 567 -21.11 -24.59 -54.49
CA LYS A 567 -20.65 -23.34 -55.11
C LYS A 567 -21.81 -22.42 -55.50
N PHE A 568 -22.80 -22.94 -56.24
CA PHE A 568 -23.85 -22.09 -56.83
C PHE A 568 -25.04 -21.85 -55.90
N TYR A 569 -25.45 -22.85 -55.11
CA TYR A 569 -26.68 -22.77 -54.32
C TYR A 569 -26.42 -22.29 -52.88
N LYS A 570 -25.41 -22.86 -52.22
CA LYS A 570 -25.07 -22.49 -50.84
C LYS A 570 -24.07 -21.33 -50.72
N LYS A 571 -23.33 -21.00 -51.79
CA LYS A 571 -22.25 -19.98 -51.78
C LYS A 571 -21.23 -20.22 -50.65
N TRP A 572 -20.95 -21.49 -50.34
CA TRP A 572 -19.94 -21.87 -49.35
C TRP A 572 -18.53 -21.94 -49.95
N LEU A 573 -18.47 -21.93 -51.29
CA LEU A 573 -17.32 -21.81 -52.17
C LEU A 573 -17.55 -20.57 -53.04
#